data_AF-A0A3D5JNF5-F1
#
_entry.id   AF-A0A3D5JNF5-F1
#
_cell.length_a   1.000
_cell.length_b   1.000
_cell.length_c   1.000
_cell.angle_alpha   90.00
_cell.angle_beta   90.00
_cell.angle_gamma   90.00
#
_symmetry.space_group_name_H-M   'P 1'
#
loop_
_entity.id
_entity.type
_entity.pdbx_description
1 polymer ?
#
loop_
_entity_poly.entity_id
_entity_poly.type
_entity_poly.pdbx_seq_one_letter_code
_entity_poly.pdbx_strand_id
1 'polypeptide(L)' 'MRVTRCHVQSPLAVGQTLSLPEDAANHLVRVMRLRQGDGCVLFNGD' A
#
# COMPACT_ATOMS: atom_id res chain seq x y z
N MET A 1 6.29 11.65 -12.95
CA MET A 1 6.58 10.77 -11.79
C MET A 1 5.36 9.90 -11.56
N ARG A 2 5.47 8.58 -11.75
CA ARG A 2 4.34 7.64 -11.68
C ARG A 2 4.25 7.09 -10.25
N VAL A 3 3.13 7.33 -9.57
CA VAL A 3 2.90 6.83 -8.21
C VAL A 3 2.31 5.44 -8.28
N THR A 4 2.88 4.52 -7.50
CA THR A 4 2.37 3.15 -7.35
C THR A 4 1.01 3.16 -6.69
N ARG A 5 0.02 2.48 -7.30
CA ARG A 5 -1.29 2.26 -6.70
C ARG A 5 -1.44 0.81 -6.30
N CYS A 6 -1.80 0.55 -5.05
CA CYS A 6 -2.02 -0.79 -4.51
C CYS A 6 -3.42 -0.90 -3.92
N HIS A 7 -4.13 -1.94 -4.32
CA HIS A 7 -5.47 -2.23 -3.85
C HIS A 7 -5.42 -2.97 -2.51
N VAL A 8 -6.21 -2.53 -1.53
CA VAL A 8 -6.33 -3.19 -0.22
C VAL A 8 -7.79 -3.32 0.17
N GLN A 9 -8.23 -4.52 0.53
CA GLN A 9 -9.59 -4.77 1.02
C GLN A 9 -9.68 -4.44 2.51
N SER A 10 -9.43 -3.19 2.87
CA SER A 10 -9.47 -2.71 4.25
C SER A 10 -9.90 -1.24 4.29
N PRO A 11 -10.63 -0.80 5.33
CA PRO A 11 -11.00 0.60 5.48
C PRO A 11 -9.73 1.46 5.62
N LEU A 12 -9.66 2.53 4.85
CA LEU A 12 -8.54 3.47 4.83
C LEU A 12 -8.95 4.78 5.49
N ALA A 13 -8.23 5.19 6.53
CA ALA A 13 -8.37 6.51 7.15
C ALA A 13 -7.03 7.25 7.18
N VAL A 14 -7.08 8.58 7.02
CA VAL A 14 -5.88 9.42 7.06
C VAL A 14 -5.27 9.39 8.47
N GLY A 15 -3.97 9.16 8.55
CA GLY A 15 -3.24 9.09 9.83
C GLY A 15 -3.36 7.75 10.56
N GLN A 16 -4.08 6.77 10.00
CA GLN A 16 -4.18 5.43 10.57
C GLN A 16 -2.96 4.57 10.22
N THR A 17 -2.49 3.79 11.19
CA THR A 17 -1.60 2.65 10.93
C THR A 17 -2.46 1.41 10.72
N LEU A 18 -2.32 0.76 9.56
CA LEU A 18 -2.97 -0.52 9.26
C LEU A 18 -1.94 -1.57 8.89
N SER A 19 -2.23 -2.82 9.23
CA SER A 19 -1.46 -3.97 8.75
C SER A 19 -1.87 -4.25 7.31
N LEU A 20 -0.90 -4.27 6.39
CA LEU A 20 -1.14 -4.62 5.01
C LEU A 20 -1.47 -6.12 4.89
N PRO A 21 -2.44 -6.51 4.03
CA PRO A 21 -2.64 -7.91 3.65
C PRO A 21 -1.36 -8.50 3.05
N GLU A 22 -1.18 -9.81 3.18
CA GLU A 22 0.04 -10.50 2.73
C GLU A 22 0.33 -10.27 1.24
N ASP A 23 -0.69 -10.31 0.38
CA ASP A 23 -0.54 -10.07 -1.06
C ASP A 23 -0.05 -8.66 -1.36
N ALA A 24 -0.65 -7.64 -0.72
CA ALA A 24 -0.28 -6.25 -0.89
C ALA A 24 1.15 -6.01 -0.36
N ALA A 25 1.48 -6.56 0.81
CA ALA A 25 2.81 -6.46 1.39
C ALA A 25 3.88 -7.12 0.50
N ASN A 26 3.61 -8.32 -0.03
CA ASN A 26 4.52 -9.00 -0.95
C ASN A 26 4.71 -8.21 -2.24
N HIS A 27 3.65 -7.64 -2.81
CA HIS A 27 3.78 -6.81 -4.00
C HIS A 27 4.61 -5.55 -3.74
N LEU A 28 4.30 -4.81 -2.67
CA LEU A 28 4.98 -3.56 -2.33
C LEU A 28 6.45 -3.77 -1.93
N VAL A 29 6.76 -4.80 -1.14
CA VAL A 29 8.11 -5.02 -0.59
C VAL A 29 8.96 -5.92 -1.49
N ARG A 30 8.43 -7.01 -2.06
CA ARG A 30 9.25 -7.94 -2.87
C ARG A 30 9.36 -7.52 -4.32
N VAL A 31 8.24 -7.14 -4.93
CA VAL A 31 8.19 -6.80 -6.36
C VAL A 31 8.65 -5.36 -6.57
N MET A 32 8.03 -4.42 -5.84
CA MET A 32 8.33 -3.00 -5.99
C MET A 32 9.52 -2.54 -5.15
N ARG A 33 9.91 -3.32 -4.14
CA ARG A 33 11.07 -3.05 -3.28
C ARG A 33 10.99 -1.70 -2.57
N LEU A 34 9.78 -1.28 -2.24
CA LEU A 34 9.56 -0.06 -1.45
C LEU A 34 10.18 -0.23 -0.06
N ARG A 35 10.75 0.86 0.41
CA ARG A 35 11.34 0.98 1.74
C ARG A 35 10.52 1.93 2.59
N GLN A 36 10.84 1.94 3.88
CA GLN A 36 10.30 2.93 4.80
C GLN A 36 10.64 4.33 4.28
N GLY A 37 9.61 5.18 4.12
CA GLY A 37 9.74 6.52 3.54
C GLY A 37 9.36 6.62 2.05
N ASP A 38 9.24 5.50 1.33
CA ASP A 38 8.75 5.54 -0.05
C ASP A 38 7.22 5.77 -0.08
N GLY A 39 6.80 6.71 -0.93
CA GLY A 39 5.38 7.03 -1.11
C GLY A 39 4.68 6.00 -2.00
N CYS A 40 3.52 5.51 -1.56
CA CYS A 40 2.60 4.73 -2.37
C CYS A 40 1.15 5.19 -2.13
N VAL A 41 0.27 4.89 -3.09
CA VAL A 41 -1.16 5.18 -2.99
C VAL A 41 -1.89 3.88 -2.71
N LEU A 42 -2.51 3.80 -1.54
CA LEU A 42 -3.43 2.72 -1.19
C LEU A 42 -4.84 3.13 -1.62
N PHE A 43 -5.62 2.17 -2.13
CA PHE A 43 -7.04 2.37 -2.44
C PHE A 43 -7.82 1.10 -2.11
N ASN A 44 -9.05 1.26 -1.64
CA ASN A 44 -9.93 0.16 -1.22
C ASN A 44 -11.12 -0.09 -2.16
N GLY A 45 -11.29 0.74 -3.20
CA GLY A 45 -12.36 0.55 -4.19
C GLY A 45 -13.74 1.05 -3.76
N ASP A 46 -13.83 1.83 -2.66
CA ASP A 46 -14.99 2.66 -2.33
C ASP A 46 -15.24 3.77 -3.36
#